data_AF-A0A369Q1E5-F1
#
_entry.id   AF-A0A369Q1E5-F1
#
_cell.length_a   1.000
_cell.length_b   1.000
_cell.length_c   1.000
_cell.angle_alpha   90.00
_cell.angle_beta   90.00
_cell.angle_gamma   90.00
#
_symmetry.space_group_name_H-M   'P 1'
#
loop_
_entity.id
_entity.type
_entity.pdbx_description
1 polymer ?
#
loop_
_entity_poly.entity_id
_entity_poly.type
_entity_poly.pdbx_seq_one_letter_code
_entity_poly.pdbx_strand_id
1 'polypeptide(L)' 'MMTLSKENFEIKREPDVILYRNRAKELAAKIGMSLVGQTKLITAASELVRNMLRYAEGGTVP' A
#
# COMPACT_ATOMS: atom_id res chain seq x y z
N MET A 1 6.80 17.82 -13.12
CA MET A 1 5.81 18.14 -12.06
C MET A 1 5.14 16.83 -11.67
N MET A 2 5.19 16.42 -10.40
CA MET A 2 4.57 15.16 -9.96
C MET A 2 3.12 15.46 -9.55
N THR A 3 2.16 15.04 -10.37
CA THR A 3 0.74 15.14 -10.03
C THR A 3 0.38 14.01 -9.06
N LEU A 4 -0.04 14.35 -7.84
CA LEU A 4 -0.64 13.36 -6.94
C LEU A 4 -2.06 13.07 -7.41
N SER A 5 -2.25 11.97 -8.15
CA SER A 5 -3.57 11.39 -8.35
C SER A 5 -3.89 10.45 -7.19
N LYS A 6 -5.01 10.69 -6.51
CA LYS A 6 -5.53 9.77 -5.50
C LYS A 6 -6.01 8.49 -6.19
N GLU A 7 -5.47 7.34 -5.81
CA GLU A 7 -5.78 6.04 -6.39
C GLU A 7 -6.41 5.18 -5.30
N ASN A 8 -7.67 4.76 -5.47
CA ASN A 8 -8.33 3.92 -4.47
C ASN A 8 -8.15 2.44 -4.84
N PHE A 9 -7.64 1.65 -3.90
CA PHE A 9 -7.55 0.20 -3.99
C PHE A 9 -8.68 -0.45 -3.20
N GLU A 10 -9.36 -1.38 -3.87
CA GLU A 10 -10.32 -2.24 -3.21
C GLU A 10 -9.61 -3.49 -2.70
N ILE A 11 -9.79 -3.77 -1.42
CA ILE A 11 -9.15 -4.87 -0.69
C ILE A 11 -10.24 -5.87 -0.33
N LYS A 12 -10.30 -6.97 -1.06
CA LYS A 12 -11.31 -8.05 -0.89
C LYS A 12 -10.67 -9.42 -0.68
N ARG A 13 -9.42 -9.59 -1.07
CA ARG A 13 -8.69 -10.87 -1.03
C ARG A 13 -7.19 -10.65 -0.92
N GLU A 14 -6.48 -11.70 -0.51
CA GLU A 14 -5.01 -11.68 -0.32
C GLU A 14 -4.20 -11.15 -1.54
N PRO A 15 -4.56 -11.45 -2.81
CA PRO A 15 -3.87 -10.84 -3.96
C PRO A 15 -3.90 -9.31 -3.98
N ASP A 16 -4.95 -8.68 -3.45
CA ASP A 16 -5.09 -7.23 -3.44
C ASP A 16 -4.05 -6.58 -2.51
N VAL A 17 -3.63 -7.29 -1.45
CA VAL A 17 -2.53 -6.88 -0.57
C VAL A 17 -1.22 -6.77 -1.34
N ILE A 18 -0.94 -7.74 -2.22
CA ILE A 18 0.28 -7.78 -3.03
C ILE A 18 0.30 -6.61 -4.02
N LEU A 19 -0.86 -6.35 -4.65
CA LEU A 19 -1.02 -5.23 -5.56
C LEU A 19 -0.79 -3.89 -4.85
N TYR A 20 -1.42 -3.67 -3.70
CA TYR A 20 -1.23 -2.45 -2.91
C TYR A 20 0.22 -2.28 -2.46
N ARG A 21 0.86 -3.35 -2.00
CA ARG A 21 2.27 -3.35 -1.57
C ARG A 21 3.21 -2.93 -2.70
N ASN A 22 3.01 -3.47 -3.91
CA ASN A 22 3.83 -3.13 -5.07
C ASN A 22 3.65 -1.66 -5.44
N ARG A 23 2.41 -1.15 -5.38
CA ARG A 23 2.14 0.25 -5.61
C ARG A 23 2.79 1.18 -4.59
N ALA A 24 2.66 0.85 -3.31
CA ALA A 24 3.31 1.60 -2.23
C ALA A 24 4.83 1.65 -2.41
N LYS A 25 5.45 0.54 -2.83
CA LYS A 25 6.87 0.47 -3.16
C LYS A 25 7.25 1.39 -4.31
N GLU A 26 6.49 1.39 -5.41
CA GLU A 26 6.73 2.28 -6.55
C GLU A 26 6.66 3.75 -6.15
N LEU A 27 5.65 4.14 -5.37
CA LEU A 27 5.47 5.51 -4.93
C LEU A 27 6.59 5.95 -3.99
N ALA A 28 6.99 5.09 -3.05
CA ALA A 28 8.09 5.35 -2.13
C ALA A 28 9.43 5.55 -2.87
N ALA A 29 9.68 4.77 -3.92
CA ALA A 29 10.85 4.95 -4.78
C ALA A 29 10.76 6.26 -5.59
N LYS A 30 9.60 6.59 -6.16
CA LYS A 30 9.39 7.82 -6.95
C LYS A 30 9.61 9.10 -6.15
N ILE A 31 9.29 9.10 -4.86
CA ILE A 31 9.55 10.25 -3.96
C ILE A 31 10.97 10.28 -3.39
N GLY A 32 11.85 9.36 -3.79
CA GLY A 32 13.25 9.34 -3.35
C GLY A 32 13.44 8.88 -1.90
N MET A 33 12.51 8.09 -1.34
CA MET A 33 12.62 7.59 0.02
C MET A 33 13.85 6.66 0.16
N SER A 34 14.55 6.71 1.30
CA SER A 34 15.67 5.80 1.57
C SER A 34 15.22 4.34 1.59
N LEU A 35 16.10 3.39 1.29
CA LEU A 35 15.76 1.97 1.28
C LEU A 35 15.16 1.50 2.63
N VAL A 36 15.72 1.98 3.75
CA VAL A 36 15.19 1.70 5.09
C VAL A 36 13.79 2.29 5.27
N GLY A 37 13.56 3.53 4.80
CA GLY A 37 12.25 4.16 4.83
C GLY A 37 11.22 3.42 3.99
N GLN A 38 11.59 3.01 2.77
CA GLN A 38 10.74 2.20 1.89
C GLN A 38 10.32 0.91 2.58
N THR A 39 11.26 0.15 3.15
CA THR A 39 10.97 -1.08 3.86
C THR A 39 10.00 -0.85 5.02
N LYS A 40 10.20 0.19 5.83
CA LYS A 40 9.29 0.53 6.95
C LYS A 40 7.88 0.84 6.46
N LEU A 41 7.75 1.68 5.43
CA LEU A 41 6.46 2.06 4.86
C LEU A 41 5.73 0.84 4.29
N ILE A 42 6.41 0.03 3.48
CA ILE A 42 5.84 -1.14 2.80
C ILE A 42 5.37 -2.18 3.82
N THR A 43 6.13 -2.42 4.89
CA THR A 43 5.73 -3.32 5.97
C THR A 43 4.48 -2.80 6.66
N ALA A 44 4.48 -1.54 7.09
CA ALA A 44 3.32 -0.95 7.78
C ALA A 44 2.05 -0.97 6.92
N ALA A 45 2.17 -0.59 5.65
CA ALA A 45 1.08 -0.64 4.67
C ALA A 45 0.54 -2.06 4.49
N SER A 46 1.41 -3.06 4.38
CA SER A 46 1.00 -4.45 4.19
C SER A 46 0.29 -5.02 5.41
N GLU A 47 0.75 -4.69 6.62
CA GLU A 47 0.09 -5.10 7.87
C GLU A 47 -1.29 -4.45 8.02
N LEU A 48 -1.43 -3.17 7.69
CA LEU A 48 -2.73 -2.50 7.72
C LEU A 48 -3.74 -3.16 6.77
N VAL A 49 -3.34 -3.40 5.51
CA VAL A 49 -4.22 -4.01 4.51
C VAL A 49 -4.56 -5.46 4.86
N ARG A 50 -3.62 -6.23 5.40
CA ARG A 50 -3.92 -7.58 5.94
C ARG A 50 -4.92 -7.53 7.09
N ASN A 51 -4.77 -6.57 8.00
CA ASN A 51 -5.69 -6.41 9.11
C ASN A 51 -7.10 -6.03 8.64
N MET A 52 -7.22 -5.25 7.55
CA MET A 52 -8.52 -4.97 6.95
C MET A 52 -9.21 -6.26 6.46
N LEU A 53 -8.50 -7.13 5.73
CA LEU A 53 -9.06 -8.42 5.30
C LEU A 53 -9.46 -9.29 6.48
N ARG A 54 -8.60 -9.37 7.49
CA ARG A 54 -8.77 -10.32 8.60
C ARG A 54 -9.83 -9.91 9.60
N TYR A 55 -9.97 -8.61 9.85
CA TYR A 55 -10.76 -8.09 10.96
C TYR A 55 -11.89 -7.16 10.54
N ALA A 56 -11.90 -6.68 9.30
CA ALA A 56 -12.89 -5.73 8.80
C ALA A 56 -13.58 -6.17 7.49
N GLU A 57 -13.43 -7.44 7.09
CA GLU A 57 -13.99 -8.01 5.86
C GLU A 57 -13.53 -7.30 4.57
N GLY A 58 -12.38 -6.61 4.63
CA GLY A 58 -11.82 -5.83 3.53
C GLY A 58 -12.08 -4.33 3.64
N GLY A 59 -12.06 -3.63 2.51
CA GLY A 59 -12.37 -2.20 2.45
C GLY A 59 -11.68 -1.47 1.30
N THR A 60 -11.69 -0.13 1.35
CA THR A 60 -11.04 0.72 0.35
C THR A 60 -9.91 1.51 0.99
N VAL A 61 -8.72 1.47 0.39
CA VAL A 61 -7.56 2.25 0.81
C VAL A 61 -7.12 3.21 -0.30
N PRO A 62 -6.69 4.43 0.03
CA PRO A 62 -6.17 5.40 -0.94
C PRO A 62 -4.68 5.19 -1.28
#